data_AF-A0A920JM11-F1
#
_entry.id   AF-A0A920JM11-F1
#
_cell.length_a   1.000
_cell.length_b   1.000
_cell.length_c   1.000
_cell.angle_alpha   90.00
_cell.angle_beta   90.00
_cell.angle_gamma   90.00
#
_symmetry.space_group_name_H-M   'P 1'
#
loop_
_entity.id
_entity.type
_entity.pdbx_description
1 polymer ?
#
loop_
_entity_poly.entity_id
_entity_poly.type
_entity_poly.pdbx_seq_one_letter_code
_entity_poly.pdbx_strand_id
1 'polypeptide(L)' 'MVQFKDIFLGKEDQGFTKAVSAQRCLRAGGKHNDLENVGYTSRHHTFFEMLGNFIFWRLL' A
#
# COMPACT_ATOMS: atom_id res chain seq x y z
N MET A 1 -0.75 1.20 1.44
CA MET A 1 -1.52 2.47 1.45
C MET A 1 -3.02 2.27 1.28
N VAL A 2 -3.49 1.14 0.72
CA VAL A 2 -4.91 0.92 0.41
C VAL A 2 -5.82 1.13 1.63
N GLN A 3 -5.39 0.67 2.81
CA GLN A 3 -6.11 0.86 4.06
C GLN A 3 -6.20 2.32 4.54
N PHE A 4 -5.32 3.20 4.05
CA PHE A 4 -5.27 4.62 4.42
C PHE A 4 -5.91 5.52 3.36
N LYS A 5 -6.57 4.94 2.36
CA LYS A 5 -7.11 5.68 1.21
C LYS A 5 -8.10 6.77 1.63
N ASP A 6 -9.03 6.45 2.52
CA ASP A 6 -10.06 7.41 2.94
C ASP A 6 -9.50 8.50 3.87
N ILE A 7 -8.47 8.19 4.65
CA ILE A 7 -7.71 9.18 5.42
C ILE A 7 -7.01 10.16 4.46
N PHE A 8 -6.36 9.66 3.39
CA PHE A 8 -5.75 10.53 2.37
C PHE A 8 -6.77 11.36 1.59
N LEU A 9 -8.00 10.89 1.44
CA LEU A 9 -9.09 11.63 0.80
C LEU A 9 -9.80 12.58 1.77
N GLY A 10 -9.41 12.62 3.06
CA GLY A 10 -10.04 13.46 4.09
C GLY A 10 -11.44 13.00 4.51
N LYS A 11 -11.82 11.76 4.21
CA LYS A 11 -13.13 11.20 4.54
C LYS A 11 -13.19 10.57 5.93
N GLU A 12 -12.04 10.21 6.48
CA GLU A 12 -11.89 9.58 7.79
C GLU A 12 -10.75 10.24 8.56
N ASP A 13 -10.97 10.54 9.85
CA ASP A 13 -9.93 11.00 10.78
C ASP A 13 -9.77 9.97 11.91
N GLN A 14 -8.60 9.33 11.97
CA GLN A 14 -8.27 8.36 13.02
C GLN A 14 -7.49 8.97 14.19
N GLY A 15 -7.32 10.31 14.23
CA GLY A 15 -6.69 11.03 15.34
C GLY A 15 -5.16 10.99 15.36
N PHE A 16 -4.51 10.38 14.36
CA PHE A 16 -3.07 10.39 14.19
C PHE A 16 -2.66 11.05 12.87
N THR A 17 -1.50 11.71 12.87
CA THR A 17 -0.94 12.37 11.67
C THR A 17 0.14 11.54 10.99
N LYS A 18 0.58 10.43 11.60
CA LYS A 18 1.66 9.58 11.08
C LYS A 18 1.36 8.12 11.33
N ALA A 19 1.71 7.26 10.37
CA ALA A 19 1.61 5.81 10.51
C ALA A 19 2.76 5.10 9.78
N VAL A 20 3.17 3.95 10.32
CA VAL A 20 4.12 3.03 9.69
C VAL A 20 3.49 1.65 9.57
N SER A 21 3.77 0.93 8.48
CA SER A 21 3.23 -0.41 8.27
C SER A 21 4.17 -1.31 7.47
N ALA A 22 4.15 -2.61 7.78
CA ALA A 22 4.60 -3.68 6.90
C ALA A 22 3.37 -4.35 6.28
N GLN A 23 2.97 -3.92 5.08
CA GLN A 23 1.73 -4.36 4.46
C GLN A 23 1.97 -5.62 3.62
N ARG A 24 1.21 -6.68 3.88
CA ARG A 24 1.12 -7.83 2.98
C ARG A 24 0.40 -7.41 1.69
N CYS A 25 1.07 -7.56 0.56
CA CYS A 25 0.59 -7.16 -0.76
C CYS A 25 0.45 -8.38 -1.68
N LEU A 26 -0.65 -8.40 -2.45
CA LEU A 26 -0.89 -9.37 -3.51
C LEU A 26 -1.06 -8.64 -4.84
N ARG A 27 -0.28 -9.01 -5.86
CA ARG A 27 -0.35 -8.50 -7.24
C ARG A 27 -0.53 -9.65 -8.22
N ALA A 28 -1.77 -10.12 -8.30
CA ALA A 28 -2.16 -11.26 -9.15
C ALA A 28 -3.38 -10.96 -10.03
N GLY A 29 -3.74 -9.67 -10.22
CA GLY A 29 -4.89 -9.28 -11.02
C GLY A 29 -5.19 -7.78 -10.98
N GLY A 30 -6.03 -7.32 -11.92
CA GLY A 30 -6.40 -5.91 -12.04
C GLY A 30 -5.26 -5.02 -12.54
N LYS A 31 -5.24 -3.75 -12.10
CA LYS A 31 -4.27 -2.74 -12.57
C LYS A 31 -2.80 -3.08 -12.23
N HIS A 32 -2.58 -3.78 -11.12
CA HIS A 32 -1.23 -4.21 -10.70
C HIS A 32 -1.20 -5.73 -10.66
N ASN A 33 -0.70 -6.33 -11.74
CA ASN A 33 -0.63 -7.77 -11.91
C ASN A 33 0.77 -8.17 -12.35
N ASP A 34 1.45 -8.97 -11.52
CA ASP A 34 2.79 -9.45 -11.78
C ASP A 34 2.82 -10.95 -12.12
N LEU A 35 1.65 -11.60 -12.27
CA LEU A 35 1.52 -13.05 -12.41
C LEU A 35 2.37 -13.64 -13.55
N GLU A 36 2.44 -12.96 -14.69
CA GLU A 36 3.22 -13.41 -15.86
C GLU A 36 4.73 -13.13 -15.74
N ASN A 37 5.14 -12.25 -14.83
CA ASN A 37 6.55 -11.86 -14.64
C ASN A 37 7.28 -12.74 -13.60
N VAL A 38 6.52 -13.38 -12.71
CA VAL A 38 7.08 -14.25 -11.66
C VAL A 38 7.71 -15.48 -12.29
N GLY A 39 8.94 -15.80 -11.88
CA GLY A 39 9.70 -16.94 -12.40
C GLY A 39 10.54 -16.61 -13.65
N TYR A 40 10.20 -15.54 -14.38
CA TYR A 40 11.01 -15.03 -15.50
C TYR A 40 12.00 -13.95 -15.10
N THR A 41 11.78 -13.32 -13.95
CA THR A 41 12.62 -12.26 -13.42
C THR A 41 12.89 -12.49 -11.93
N SER A 42 14.00 -11.96 -11.43
CA SER A 42 14.42 -12.14 -10.02
C SER A 42 13.76 -11.18 -9.02
N ARG A 43 12.92 -10.26 -9.49
CA ARG A 43 12.37 -9.16 -8.67
C ARG A 43 10.85 -9.15 -8.56
N HIS A 44 10.15 -9.92 -9.39
CA HIS A 44 8.69 -9.93 -9.38
C HIS A 44 8.18 -11.07 -8.50
N HIS A 45 7.30 -10.71 -7.56
CA HIS A 45 6.62 -11.64 -6.67
C HIS A 45 5.12 -11.35 -6.73
N THR A 46 4.28 -12.39 -6.69
CA THR A 46 2.83 -12.19 -6.56
C THR A 46 2.45 -11.77 -5.14
N PHE A 47 3.10 -12.34 -4.13
CA PHE A 47 2.94 -11.97 -2.72
C PHE A 47 4.25 -11.43 -2.15
N PHE A 48 4.20 -10.27 -1.50
CA PHE A 48 5.36 -9.62 -0.89
C PHE A 48 4.93 -8.65 0.22
N GLU A 49 5.90 -8.17 1.01
CA GLU A 49 5.67 -7.14 2.01
C GLU A 49 6.11 -5.77 1.50
N MET A 50 5.26 -4.77 1.70
CA MET A 50 5.55 -3.37 1.39
C MET A 50 5.68 -2.58 2.70
N LEU A 51 6.92 -2.16 2.97
CA LEU A 51 7.22 -1.25 4.08
C LEU A 51 6.84 0.18 3.67
N GLY A 52 6.08 0.87 4.52
CA GLY A 52 5.61 2.23 4.23
C GLY A 52 5.58 3.12 5.46
N ASN A 53 5.94 4.39 5.26
CA ASN A 53 5.78 5.48 6.22
C ASN A 53 4.81 6.50 5.60
N PHE A 54 3.78 6.88 6.33
CA PHE A 54 2.67 7.71 5.86
C PHE A 54 2.50 8.90 6.79
N ILE A 55 2.37 10.10 6.21
CA ILE A 55 2.10 11.34 6.93
C ILE A 55 0.81 11.92 6.35
N PHE A 56 -0.18 12.13 7.22
CA PHE A 56 -1.48 12.70 6.87
C PHE A 56 -1.46 14.16 7.30
N TRP A 57 -1.46 15.06 6.31
CA TRP A 57 -1.50 16.49 6.59
C TRP A 57 -2.89 16.87 7.06
N ARG A 58 -2.99 17.44 8.26
CA ARG A 58 -4.22 18.00 8.79
C ARG A 58 -4.09 19.51 8.74
N LEU A 59 -5.01 20.16 8.03
CA LEU A 59 -5.33 21.57 8.27
C LEU A 59 -6.08 21.60 9.61
N LEU A 60 -5.48 22.21 10.62
CA LEU A 60 -6.15 22.51 11.89
C LEU A 60 -7.32 23.46 11.67
#